data_AF-A0A952C6G2-F1
#
_entry.id   AF-A0A952C6G2-F1
#
_cell.length_a   1.000
_cell.length_b   1.000
_cell.length_c   1.000
_cell.angle_alpha   90.00
_cell.angle_beta   90.00
_cell.angle_gamma   90.00
#
_symmetry.space_group_name_H-M   'P 1'
#
loop_
_entity.id
_entity.type
_entity.pdbx_description
1 polymer ?
#
loop_
_entity_poly.entity_id
_entity_poly.type
_entity_poly.pdbx_seq_one_letter_code
_entity_poly.pdbx_strand_id
1 'polypeptide(L)'
;PCRTFSFLHELEMLLDNNLIKGGDINNAIVIVDKPVSNAEMERLAKAFGRENMEVKSVGYLNNLELRFSNEPARHKLLDIIGDLSLIGTPIKAHIIANRPGHSSNVNFAKIIKQHIRKNKQPLDVPVYDPNQAPIYTTQQIEKTLPHRFPFLLVDKIIELTDTKIVGIKNVTFNEPFFVGHFPGNPVMPGVLQIEALAQTGGILAINALPPGEYDTYFVKMDNARFRLKVVPGDTMILKMELKAPIRRGMCEMQGTVYIGNKIATEATLMAQLVKRD
;
A
#
# COMPACT_ATOMS: atom_id res chain seq x y z
N PRO A 1 25.30 -15.77 0.05
CA PRO A 1 26.32 -15.34 -0.94
C PRO A 1 26.48 -16.36 -2.09
N CYS A 2 25.63 -16.26 -3.12
CA CYS A 2 25.71 -17.06 -4.36
C CYS A 2 26.14 -16.16 -5.51
N ARG A 3 27.12 -16.58 -6.31
CA ARG A 3 27.65 -15.81 -7.44
C ARG A 3 26.73 -15.90 -8.66
N THR A 4 26.80 -14.86 -9.50
CA THR A 4 26.24 -14.88 -10.86
C THR A 4 26.93 -15.97 -11.68
N PHE A 5 26.24 -16.47 -12.70
CA PHE A 5 26.80 -17.44 -13.63
C PHE A 5 26.53 -17.02 -15.08
N SER A 6 27.37 -17.49 -16.00
CA SER A 6 27.27 -17.27 -17.44
C SER A 6 27.60 -18.56 -18.18
N PHE A 7 27.04 -18.73 -19.37
CA PHE A 7 27.45 -19.83 -20.24
C PHE A 7 28.71 -19.49 -21.02
N LEU A 8 29.45 -20.51 -21.44
CA LEU A 8 30.71 -20.34 -22.14
C LEU A 8 30.52 -19.66 -23.50
N HIS A 9 29.49 -20.03 -24.26
CA HIS A 9 29.21 -19.40 -25.56
C HIS A 9 28.85 -17.91 -25.43
N GLU A 10 28.17 -17.51 -24.34
CA GLU A 10 27.87 -16.10 -24.08
C GLU A 10 29.15 -15.31 -23.81
N LEU A 11 30.07 -15.91 -23.06
CA LEU A 11 31.38 -15.33 -22.75
C LEU A 11 32.21 -15.13 -24.03
N GLU A 12 32.24 -16.14 -24.91
CA GLU A 12 32.92 -16.06 -26.21
C GLU A 12 32.34 -14.98 -27.10
N MET A 13 31.01 -14.90 -27.21
CA MET A 13 30.33 -13.85 -27.96
C MET A 13 30.75 -12.46 -27.45
N LEU A 14 30.79 -12.27 -26.13
CA LEU A 14 31.21 -11.00 -25.52
C LEU A 14 32.69 -10.69 -25.78
N LEU A 15 33.56 -11.71 -25.79
CA LEU A 15 34.98 -11.58 -26.13
C LEU A 15 35.18 -11.19 -27.59
N ASP A 16 34.49 -11.88 -28.51
CA ASP A 16 34.57 -11.63 -29.96
C ASP A 16 34.14 -10.20 -30.31
N ASN A 17 33.19 -9.64 -29.56
CA ASN A 17 32.72 -8.27 -29.72
C ASN A 17 33.50 -7.24 -28.88
N ASN A 18 34.57 -7.65 -28.20
CA ASN A 18 35.39 -6.79 -27.33
C ASN A 18 34.58 -6.05 -26.24
N LEU A 19 33.57 -6.74 -25.69
CA LEU A 19 32.65 -6.23 -24.67
C LEU A 19 33.11 -6.54 -23.23
N ILE A 20 34.08 -7.44 -23.06
CA ILE A 20 34.66 -7.78 -21.75
C ILE A 20 35.84 -6.84 -21.44
N LYS A 21 35.53 -5.58 -21.07
CA LYS A 21 36.53 -4.54 -20.77
C LYS A 21 36.86 -4.49 -19.27
N GLY A 22 37.50 -5.53 -18.74
CA GLY A 22 38.00 -5.57 -17.36
C GLY A 22 37.24 -6.50 -16.39
N GLY A 23 36.52 -7.51 -16.92
CA GLY A 23 35.88 -8.52 -16.08
C GLY A 23 36.86 -9.59 -15.59
N ASP A 24 36.93 -9.80 -14.27
CA ASP A 24 37.63 -10.96 -13.69
C ASP A 24 36.70 -12.19 -13.70
N ILE A 25 37.14 -13.25 -14.37
CA ILE A 25 36.44 -14.53 -14.46
C ILE A 25 36.25 -15.20 -13.08
N ASN A 26 36.95 -14.74 -12.04
CA ASN A 26 36.77 -15.21 -10.66
C ASN A 26 35.49 -14.74 -9.97
N ASN A 27 34.77 -13.79 -10.55
CA ASN A 27 33.57 -13.24 -9.93
C ASN A 27 32.29 -14.00 -10.31
N ALA A 28 32.34 -14.82 -11.36
CA ALA A 28 31.19 -15.55 -11.89
C ALA A 28 31.52 -17.03 -12.15
N ILE A 29 30.50 -17.88 -12.03
CA ILE A 29 30.61 -19.29 -12.41
C ILE A 29 30.42 -19.40 -13.92
N VAL A 30 31.37 -20.02 -14.62
CA VAL A 30 31.23 -20.26 -16.07
C VAL A 30 30.81 -21.70 -16.31
N ILE A 31 29.65 -21.87 -16.93
CA ILE A 31 29.05 -23.17 -17.27
C ILE A 31 29.42 -23.52 -18.70
N VAL A 32 29.98 -24.71 -18.90
CA VAL A 32 30.38 -25.24 -20.21
C VAL A 32 29.21 -26.03 -20.79
N ASP A 33 28.59 -25.47 -21.82
CA ASP A 33 27.38 -25.99 -22.45
C ASP A 33 27.59 -26.52 -23.88
N LYS A 34 28.82 -26.44 -24.39
CA LYS A 34 29.26 -27.03 -25.65
C LYS A 34 30.59 -27.78 -25.47
N PRO A 35 30.91 -28.77 -26.32
CA PRO A 35 32.26 -29.32 -26.40
C PRO A 35 33.25 -28.21 -26.73
N VAL A 36 34.40 -28.19 -26.05
CA VAL A 36 35.43 -27.16 -26.22
C VAL A 36 36.71 -27.81 -26.71
N SER A 37 37.29 -27.27 -27.77
CA SER A 37 38.58 -27.71 -28.31
C SER A 37 39.75 -27.12 -27.50
N ASN A 38 40.92 -27.77 -27.57
CA ASN A 38 42.13 -27.27 -26.89
C ASN A 38 42.54 -25.86 -27.37
N ALA A 39 42.32 -25.55 -28.66
CA ALA A 39 42.61 -24.22 -29.20
C ALA A 39 41.67 -23.13 -28.64
N GLU A 40 40.40 -23.44 -28.42
CA GLU A 40 39.44 -22.52 -27.77
C GLU A 40 39.81 -22.29 -26.30
N MET A 41 40.25 -23.33 -25.59
CA MET A 41 40.72 -23.20 -24.20
C MET A 41 41.97 -22.32 -24.07
N GLU A 42 42.95 -22.46 -24.97
CA GLU A 42 44.13 -21.58 -25.02
C GLU A 42 43.75 -20.12 -25.32
N ARG A 43 42.80 -19.91 -26.24
CA ARG A 43 42.29 -18.58 -26.58
C ARG A 43 41.63 -17.90 -25.37
N LEU A 44 40.80 -18.64 -24.65
CA LEU A 44 40.17 -18.17 -23.41
C LEU A 44 41.22 -17.91 -22.33
N ALA A 45 42.20 -18.81 -22.15
CA ALA A 45 43.28 -18.66 -21.17
C ALA A 45 44.07 -17.37 -21.40
N LYS A 46 44.40 -17.07 -22.66
CA LYS A 46 45.05 -15.81 -23.05
C LYS A 46 44.15 -14.59 -22.82
N ALA A 47 42.87 -14.67 -23.16
CA ALA A 47 41.93 -13.55 -22.99
C ALA A 47 41.70 -13.16 -21.52
N PHE A 48 41.76 -14.13 -20.61
CA PHE A 48 41.61 -13.91 -19.16
C PHE A 48 42.93 -13.90 -18.38
N GLY A 49 44.08 -13.97 -19.06
CA GLY A 49 45.41 -13.89 -18.43
C GLY A 49 45.75 -15.06 -17.51
N ARG A 50 45.39 -16.30 -17.88
CA ARG A 50 45.70 -17.53 -17.13
C ARG A 50 46.62 -18.47 -17.90
N GLU A 51 47.42 -19.23 -17.15
CA GLU A 51 48.32 -20.26 -17.69
C GLU A 51 47.61 -21.56 -18.04
N ASN A 52 46.57 -21.95 -17.30
CA ASN A 52 45.80 -23.17 -17.57
C ASN A 52 44.32 -22.99 -17.21
N MET A 53 43.43 -23.40 -18.12
CA MET A 53 41.99 -23.51 -17.87
C MET A 53 41.53 -24.90 -18.27
N GLU A 54 40.75 -25.53 -17.39
CA GLU A 54 40.25 -26.90 -17.58
C GLU A 54 38.77 -26.96 -17.25
N VAL A 55 38.05 -27.85 -17.93
CA VAL A 55 36.66 -28.16 -17.62
C VAL A 55 36.65 -29.20 -16.49
N LYS A 56 36.12 -28.83 -15.32
CA LYS A 56 35.89 -29.79 -14.23
C LYS A 56 34.85 -30.83 -14.67
N SER A 57 34.91 -32.03 -14.09
CA SER A 57 34.01 -33.17 -14.40
C SER A 57 32.50 -32.87 -14.29
N VAL A 58 32.14 -31.74 -13.68
CA VAL A 58 30.76 -31.29 -13.48
C VAL A 58 30.33 -30.22 -14.52
N GLY A 59 31.11 -30.02 -15.59
CA GLY A 59 30.76 -29.10 -16.68
C GLY A 59 30.93 -27.61 -16.37
N TYR A 60 31.80 -27.27 -15.40
CA TYR A 60 32.17 -25.88 -15.09
C TYR A 60 33.64 -25.65 -15.43
N LEU A 61 34.02 -24.41 -15.76
CA LEU A 61 35.43 -24.06 -15.79
C LEU A 61 36.05 -24.19 -14.40
N ASN A 62 37.32 -24.55 -14.33
CA ASN A 62 38.09 -24.63 -13.10
C ASN A 62 38.45 -23.26 -12.51
N ASN A 63 37.80 -22.18 -12.98
CA ASN A 63 38.07 -20.82 -12.55
C ASN A 63 37.84 -20.63 -11.05
N LEU A 64 36.89 -21.36 -10.46
CA LEU A 64 36.48 -21.26 -9.06
C LEU A 64 36.02 -22.61 -8.46
N GLU A 65 35.92 -22.67 -7.13
CA GLU A 65 35.18 -23.71 -6.42
C GLU A 65 33.76 -23.23 -6.09
N LEU A 66 32.77 -24.08 -6.30
CA LEU A 66 31.39 -23.79 -5.93
C LEU A 66 31.25 -23.79 -4.41
N ARG A 67 30.59 -22.77 -3.86
CA ARG A 67 30.28 -22.70 -2.42
C ARG A 67 29.16 -23.68 -2.05
N PHE A 68 28.27 -23.95 -3.00
CA PHE A 68 27.17 -24.91 -2.87
C PHE A 68 27.06 -25.72 -4.17
N SER A 69 26.72 -27.01 -4.06
CA SER A 69 26.52 -27.87 -5.22
C SER A 69 25.44 -27.35 -6.18
N ASN A 70 24.48 -26.57 -5.68
CA ASN A 70 23.40 -25.95 -6.45
C ASN A 70 23.46 -24.41 -6.46
N GLU A 71 24.66 -23.82 -6.42
CA GLU A 71 24.86 -22.36 -6.39
C GLU A 71 24.12 -21.60 -7.52
N PRO A 72 24.09 -22.06 -8.79
CA PRO A 72 23.31 -21.42 -9.85
C PRO A 72 21.80 -21.38 -9.58
N ALA A 73 21.23 -22.47 -9.05
CA ALA A 73 19.82 -22.54 -8.71
C ALA A 73 19.48 -21.59 -7.55
N ARG A 74 20.36 -21.48 -6.55
CA ARG A 74 20.19 -20.54 -5.43
C ARG A 74 20.29 -19.09 -5.88
N HIS A 75 21.17 -18.76 -6.84
CA HIS A 75 21.23 -17.43 -7.45
C HIS A 75 19.89 -17.09 -8.12
N LYS A 76 19.32 -18.01 -8.91
CA LYS A 76 17.99 -17.81 -9.52
C LYS A 76 16.85 -17.68 -8.50
N LEU A 77 16.93 -18.38 -7.37
CA LEU A 77 15.99 -18.17 -6.27
C LEU A 77 16.09 -16.74 -5.70
N LEU A 78 17.30 -16.21 -5.52
CA LEU A 78 17.52 -14.85 -5.04
C LEU A 78 17.01 -13.81 -6.04
N ASP A 79 17.22 -14.02 -7.34
CA ASP A 79 16.65 -13.19 -8.41
C ASP A 79 15.12 -13.10 -8.28
N ILE A 80 14.44 -14.25 -8.12
CA ILE A 80 12.98 -14.29 -7.92
C ILE A 80 12.57 -13.50 -6.67
N ILE A 81 13.26 -13.69 -5.55
CA ILE A 81 12.96 -12.97 -4.30
C ILE A 81 13.12 -11.46 -4.49
N GLY A 82 14.21 -11.03 -5.13
CA GLY A 82 14.48 -9.63 -5.44
C GLY A 82 13.42 -9.03 -6.36
N ASP A 83 13.11 -9.70 -7.47
CA ASP A 83 12.13 -9.22 -8.45
C ASP A 83 10.71 -9.14 -7.86
N LEU A 84 10.31 -10.12 -7.04
CA LEU A 84 9.00 -10.11 -6.38
C LEU A 84 8.88 -9.08 -5.27
N SER A 85 10.01 -8.62 -4.70
CA SER A 85 9.97 -7.52 -3.73
C SER A 85 9.35 -6.23 -4.32
N LEU A 86 9.41 -6.06 -5.64
CA LEU A 86 8.81 -4.93 -6.39
C LEU A 86 7.27 -4.87 -6.30
N ILE A 87 6.63 -5.94 -5.82
CA ILE A 87 5.19 -5.96 -5.53
C ILE A 87 4.86 -4.93 -4.45
N GLY A 88 5.78 -4.68 -3.50
CA GLY A 88 5.65 -3.66 -2.46
C GLY A 88 4.66 -4.02 -1.34
N THR A 89 4.33 -5.30 -1.19
CA THR A 89 3.49 -5.82 -0.12
C THR A 89 3.97 -7.22 0.23
N PRO A 90 4.08 -7.59 1.52
CA PRO A 90 4.43 -8.95 1.92
C PRO A 90 3.42 -9.96 1.36
N ILE A 91 3.91 -11.10 0.86
CA ILE A 91 3.08 -12.13 0.26
C ILE A 91 3.33 -13.44 1.00
N LYS A 92 2.25 -14.06 1.48
CA LYS A 92 2.27 -15.44 1.98
C LYS A 92 1.81 -16.35 0.85
N ALA A 93 2.74 -16.84 0.05
CA ALA A 93 2.45 -17.69 -1.10
C ALA A 93 3.49 -18.81 -1.26
N HIS A 94 3.07 -19.89 -1.89
CA HIS A 94 3.97 -20.91 -2.43
C HIS A 94 4.21 -20.60 -3.90
N ILE A 95 5.48 -20.39 -4.27
CA ILE A 95 5.87 -19.94 -5.61
C ILE A 95 6.71 -21.03 -6.26
N ILE A 96 6.24 -21.51 -7.40
CA ILE A 96 6.93 -22.50 -8.23
C ILE A 96 7.39 -21.79 -9.50
N ALA A 97 8.68 -21.86 -9.79
CA ALA A 97 9.28 -21.21 -10.95
C ALA A 97 10.08 -22.23 -11.77
N ASN A 98 9.78 -22.32 -13.06
CA ASN A 98 10.48 -23.16 -14.02
C ASN A 98 11.22 -22.24 -15.01
N ARG A 99 12.55 -22.33 -15.06
CA ARG A 99 13.42 -21.48 -15.89
C ARG A 99 13.17 -19.96 -15.69
N PRO A 100 13.30 -19.45 -14.46
CA PRO A 100 13.03 -18.04 -14.17
C PRO A 100 14.06 -17.09 -14.79
N GLY A 101 13.58 -15.94 -15.25
CA GLY A 101 14.41 -14.79 -15.64
C GLY A 101 13.79 -13.47 -15.19
N HIS A 102 14.56 -12.38 -15.19
CA HIS A 102 14.07 -11.09 -14.67
C HIS A 102 12.82 -10.60 -15.39
N SER A 103 12.77 -10.69 -16.72
CA SER A 103 11.60 -10.28 -17.50
C SER A 103 10.33 -11.05 -17.10
N SER A 104 10.42 -12.37 -16.92
CA SER A 104 9.27 -13.19 -16.50
C SER A 104 8.87 -12.90 -15.05
N ASN A 105 9.86 -12.76 -14.15
CA ASN A 105 9.62 -12.50 -12.73
C ASN A 105 8.97 -11.12 -12.53
N VAL A 106 9.49 -10.08 -13.18
CA VAL A 106 8.96 -8.72 -13.13
C VAL A 106 7.56 -8.66 -13.75
N ASN A 107 7.31 -9.37 -14.85
CA ASN A 107 5.97 -9.44 -15.42
C ASN A 107 4.98 -10.12 -14.46
N PHE A 108 5.38 -11.23 -13.86
CA PHE A 108 4.58 -11.91 -12.84
C PHE A 108 4.31 -11.02 -11.62
N ALA A 109 5.33 -10.31 -11.13
CA ALA A 109 5.19 -9.32 -10.07
C ALA A 109 4.18 -8.21 -10.43
N LYS A 110 4.21 -7.71 -11.67
CA LYS A 110 3.23 -6.72 -12.17
C LYS A 110 1.81 -7.28 -12.20
N ILE A 111 1.62 -8.52 -12.65
CA ILE A 111 0.32 -9.19 -12.65
C ILE A 111 -0.21 -9.31 -11.22
N ILE A 112 0.62 -9.79 -10.28
CA ILE A 112 0.23 -9.87 -8.87
C ILE A 112 -0.11 -8.48 -8.31
N LYS A 113 0.71 -7.46 -8.57
CA LYS A 113 0.47 -6.09 -8.12
C LYS A 113 -0.84 -5.52 -8.68
N GLN A 114 -1.16 -5.79 -9.94
CA GLN A 114 -2.44 -5.41 -10.55
C GLN A 114 -3.60 -6.17 -9.93
N HIS A 115 -3.44 -7.47 -9.68
CA HIS A 115 -4.45 -8.29 -9.02
C HIS A 115 -4.71 -7.82 -7.59
N ILE A 116 -3.68 -7.53 -6.80
CA ILE A 116 -3.78 -6.91 -5.47
C ILE A 116 -4.47 -5.55 -5.57
N ARG A 117 -4.20 -4.74 -6.59
CA ARG A 117 -4.89 -3.44 -6.76
C ARG A 117 -6.36 -3.58 -7.13
N LYS A 118 -6.73 -4.56 -7.96
CA LYS A 118 -8.11 -4.82 -8.40
C LYS A 118 -8.94 -5.52 -7.32
N ASN A 119 -8.32 -6.47 -6.62
CA ASN A 119 -8.94 -7.31 -5.59
C ASN A 119 -8.61 -6.86 -4.16
N LYS A 120 -7.92 -5.73 -4.02
CA LYS A 120 -8.30 -4.77 -2.99
C LYS A 120 -9.75 -4.35 -3.29
N GLN A 121 -10.71 -5.24 -3.00
CA GLN A 121 -11.81 -4.72 -2.22
C GLN A 121 -11.14 -4.02 -1.05
N PRO A 122 -11.41 -2.73 -0.83
CA PRO A 122 -11.02 -2.14 0.43
C PRO A 122 -11.81 -2.96 1.45
N LEU A 123 -11.14 -3.90 2.14
CA LEU A 123 -11.69 -4.80 3.17
C LEU A 123 -12.30 -4.04 4.36
N ASP A 124 -12.53 -2.75 4.17
CA ASP A 124 -12.54 -1.71 5.16
C ASP A 124 -13.34 -0.47 4.67
N VAL A 125 -13.92 -0.50 3.45
CA VAL A 125 -15.01 0.43 3.11
C VAL A 125 -16.27 -0.06 3.81
N PRO A 126 -16.89 0.77 4.67
CA PRO A 126 -18.15 0.40 5.29
C PRO A 126 -19.26 0.31 4.23
N VAL A 127 -20.11 -0.70 4.36
CA VAL A 127 -21.29 -0.86 3.50
C VAL A 127 -22.47 -0.17 4.17
N TYR A 128 -23.15 0.70 3.45
CA TYR A 128 -24.37 1.36 3.92
C TYR A 128 -25.60 0.69 3.30
N ASP A 129 -26.39 0.02 4.14
CA ASP A 129 -27.72 -0.49 3.78
C ASP A 129 -28.80 0.46 4.34
N PRO A 130 -29.58 1.16 3.50
CA PRO A 130 -30.64 2.05 3.96
C PRO A 130 -31.81 1.32 4.63
N ASN A 131 -31.95 0.00 4.46
CA ASN A 131 -33.01 -0.79 5.11
C ASN A 131 -32.65 -1.18 6.54
N GLN A 132 -31.38 -1.07 6.93
CA GLN A 132 -30.95 -1.35 8.29
C GLN A 132 -31.22 -0.16 9.21
N ALA A 133 -31.80 -0.44 10.38
CA ALA A 133 -31.98 0.59 11.41
C ALA A 133 -30.61 1.12 11.90
N PRO A 134 -30.47 2.44 12.10
CA PRO A 134 -29.23 3.01 12.62
C PRO A 134 -28.99 2.64 14.08
N ILE A 135 -27.71 2.61 14.48
CA ILE A 135 -27.31 2.52 15.89
C ILE A 135 -27.70 3.80 16.62
N TYR A 136 -27.35 4.96 16.05
CA TYR A 136 -27.84 6.27 16.51
C TYR A 136 -28.56 7.01 15.40
N THR A 137 -29.78 7.43 15.72
CA THR A 137 -30.58 8.41 14.97
C THR A 137 -30.05 9.83 15.20
N THR A 138 -30.49 10.78 14.37
CA THR A 138 -30.13 12.20 14.53
C THR A 138 -30.51 12.72 15.93
N GLN A 139 -31.68 12.34 16.46
CA GLN A 139 -32.10 12.77 17.80
C GLN A 139 -31.19 12.21 18.92
N GLN A 140 -30.61 11.03 18.72
CA GLN A 140 -29.62 10.49 19.66
C GLN A 140 -28.27 11.21 19.51
N ILE A 141 -27.85 11.51 18.27
CA ILE A 141 -26.64 12.28 18.00
C ILE A 141 -26.72 13.66 18.65
N GLU A 142 -27.85 14.36 18.56
CA GLU A 142 -28.05 15.68 19.18
C GLU A 142 -27.96 15.67 20.71
N LYS A 143 -28.17 14.51 21.36
CA LYS A 143 -27.97 14.35 22.81
C LYS A 143 -26.51 14.18 23.18
N THR A 144 -25.70 13.65 22.27
CA THR A 144 -24.26 13.44 22.50
C THR A 144 -23.44 14.65 22.06
N LEU A 145 -23.76 15.25 20.92
CA LEU A 145 -23.04 16.37 20.36
C LEU A 145 -23.72 17.72 20.67
N PRO A 146 -22.95 18.78 20.92
CA PRO A 146 -23.48 20.12 21.10
C PRO A 146 -23.91 20.80 19.79
N HIS A 147 -23.47 20.28 18.64
CA HIS A 147 -23.73 20.85 17.31
C HIS A 147 -25.23 20.87 16.98
N ARG A 148 -25.69 21.95 16.35
CA ARG A 148 -27.07 22.12 15.86
C ARG A 148 -27.04 22.70 14.46
N PHE A 149 -28.20 22.73 13.79
CA PHE A 149 -28.34 23.41 12.50
C PHE A 149 -27.76 24.84 12.57
N PRO A 150 -26.99 25.30 11.55
CA PRO A 150 -26.65 24.61 10.29
C PRO A 150 -25.33 23.82 10.32
N PHE A 151 -24.83 23.45 11.50
CA PHE A 151 -23.49 22.87 11.68
C PHE A 151 -23.47 21.46 12.29
N LEU A 152 -24.63 20.80 12.45
CA LEU A 152 -24.68 19.36 12.71
C LEU A 152 -24.62 18.64 11.36
N LEU A 153 -23.52 17.92 11.11
CA LEU A 153 -23.18 17.34 9.80
C LEU A 153 -23.12 15.80 9.82
N VAL A 154 -23.81 15.16 10.76
CA VAL A 154 -23.93 13.71 10.86
C VAL A 154 -25.40 13.36 11.05
N ASP A 155 -25.97 12.59 10.12
CA ASP A 155 -27.39 12.27 10.14
C ASP A 155 -27.67 11.04 11.00
N LYS A 156 -26.81 10.03 10.93
CA LYS A 156 -26.94 8.77 11.70
C LYS A 156 -25.62 8.02 11.84
N ILE A 157 -25.53 7.16 12.85
CA ILE A 157 -24.43 6.20 13.03
C ILE A 157 -24.91 4.80 12.65
N ILE A 158 -24.13 4.10 11.83
CA ILE A 158 -24.44 2.75 11.32
C ILE A 158 -23.50 1.67 11.85
N GLU A 159 -22.32 2.06 12.35
CA GLU A 159 -21.39 1.14 12.99
C GLU A 159 -20.72 1.83 14.18
N LEU A 160 -20.59 1.14 15.31
CA LEU A 160 -19.96 1.63 16.51
C LEU A 160 -19.28 0.46 17.25
N THR A 161 -17.98 0.56 17.45
CA THR A 161 -17.17 -0.33 18.29
C THR A 161 -16.31 0.52 19.22
N ASP A 162 -15.49 -0.09 20.08
CA ASP A 162 -14.60 0.65 20.99
C ASP A 162 -13.54 1.50 20.28
N THR A 163 -13.20 1.16 19.02
CA THR A 163 -12.10 1.79 18.28
C THR A 163 -12.50 2.35 16.92
N LYS A 164 -13.73 2.11 16.48
CA LYS A 164 -14.22 2.51 15.15
C LYS A 164 -15.65 3.00 15.24
N ILE A 165 -15.96 4.03 14.45
CA ILE A 165 -17.32 4.51 14.24
C ILE A 165 -17.54 4.84 12.76
N VAL A 166 -18.75 4.55 12.27
CA VAL A 166 -19.18 4.90 10.92
C VAL A 166 -20.47 5.70 10.97
N GLY A 167 -20.38 6.95 10.53
CA GLY A 167 -21.51 7.86 10.36
C GLY A 167 -21.95 7.97 8.91
N ILE A 168 -23.17 8.47 8.71
CA ILE A 168 -23.73 8.83 7.41
C ILE A 168 -24.08 10.30 7.42
N LYS A 169 -23.73 10.99 6.32
CA LYS A 169 -24.20 12.33 6.00
C LYS A 169 -24.71 12.36 4.58
N ASN A 170 -26.00 12.63 4.41
CA ASN A 170 -26.61 12.85 3.10
C ASN A 170 -26.32 14.27 2.63
N VAL A 171 -26.05 14.40 1.35
CA VAL A 171 -25.72 15.67 0.73
C VAL A 171 -26.90 16.08 -0.14
N THR A 172 -27.55 17.19 0.19
CA THR A 172 -28.71 17.69 -0.58
C THR A 172 -28.49 19.13 -0.98
N PHE A 173 -29.02 19.52 -2.16
CA PHE A 173 -28.91 20.89 -2.63
C PHE A 173 -29.58 21.89 -1.69
N ASN A 174 -30.54 21.44 -0.87
CA ASN A 174 -31.24 22.26 0.12
C ASN A 174 -30.41 22.59 1.37
N GLU A 175 -29.09 22.45 1.32
CA GLU A 175 -28.18 22.86 2.40
C GLU A 175 -27.65 24.29 2.18
N PRO A 176 -27.54 25.11 3.23
CA PRO A 176 -27.32 26.55 3.09
C PRO A 176 -25.99 26.92 2.40
N PHE A 177 -24.97 26.06 2.49
CA PHE A 177 -23.66 26.34 1.91
C PHE A 177 -23.62 26.18 0.38
N PHE A 178 -24.57 25.46 -0.24
CA PHE A 178 -24.56 25.26 -1.70
C PHE A 178 -24.92 26.52 -2.49
N VAL A 179 -25.67 27.45 -1.88
CA VAL A 179 -26.00 28.75 -2.49
C VAL A 179 -24.72 29.55 -2.78
N GLY A 180 -23.71 29.41 -1.91
CA GLY A 180 -22.43 30.13 -2.03
C GLY A 180 -21.26 29.30 -2.59
N HIS A 181 -21.36 27.97 -2.61
CA HIS A 181 -20.22 27.11 -2.96
C HIS A 181 -20.62 26.01 -3.98
N PHE A 182 -20.76 26.33 -5.26
CA PHE A 182 -20.71 27.66 -5.88
C PHE A 182 -21.98 27.87 -6.73
N PRO A 183 -22.39 29.13 -6.99
CA PRO A 183 -23.47 29.39 -7.94
C PRO A 183 -23.21 28.69 -9.29
N GLY A 184 -24.16 27.85 -9.73
CA GLY A 184 -24.07 27.07 -10.97
C GLY A 184 -23.18 25.82 -10.92
N ASN A 185 -22.48 25.57 -9.81
CA ASN A 185 -21.63 24.39 -9.61
C ASN A 185 -21.60 24.01 -8.11
N PRO A 186 -22.65 23.36 -7.58
CA PRO A 186 -22.76 23.03 -6.18
C PRO A 186 -21.76 21.94 -5.79
N VAL A 187 -20.84 22.26 -4.87
CA VAL A 187 -19.83 21.33 -4.35
C VAL A 187 -19.80 21.47 -2.82
N MET A 188 -19.86 20.38 -2.08
CA MET A 188 -19.75 20.47 -0.62
C MET A 188 -18.34 20.92 -0.23
N PRO A 189 -18.16 22.00 0.55
CA PRO A 189 -16.84 22.46 0.97
C PRO A 189 -16.06 21.33 1.66
N GLY A 190 -14.81 21.11 1.24
CA GLY A 190 -13.96 20.04 1.80
C GLY A 190 -13.79 20.16 3.32
N VAL A 191 -13.73 21.38 3.85
CA VAL A 191 -13.68 21.65 5.29
C VAL A 191 -14.89 21.13 6.05
N LEU A 192 -16.10 21.16 5.45
CA LEU A 192 -17.29 20.60 6.08
C LEU A 192 -17.29 19.06 6.04
N GLN A 193 -16.56 18.45 5.11
CA GLN A 193 -16.35 17.00 5.11
C GLN A 193 -15.40 16.58 6.25
N ILE A 194 -14.37 17.38 6.52
CA ILE A 194 -13.50 17.19 7.69
C ILE A 194 -14.28 17.40 8.99
N GLU A 195 -15.12 18.42 9.05
CA GLU A 195 -15.98 18.69 10.20
C GLU A 195 -16.92 17.52 10.47
N ALA A 196 -17.58 16.97 9.44
CA ALA A 196 -18.44 15.79 9.58
C ALA A 196 -17.67 14.57 10.12
N LEU A 197 -16.42 14.35 9.68
CA LEU A 197 -15.54 13.34 10.23
C LEU A 197 -15.22 13.62 11.72
N ALA A 198 -14.88 14.86 12.07
CA ALA A 198 -14.57 15.26 13.44
C ALA A 198 -15.77 15.03 14.39
N GLN A 199 -16.99 15.41 13.97
CA GLN A 199 -18.22 15.17 14.72
C GLN A 199 -18.47 13.67 14.91
N THR A 200 -18.30 12.88 13.85
CA THR A 200 -18.46 11.42 13.91
C THR A 200 -17.46 10.82 14.90
N GLY A 201 -16.18 11.20 14.83
CA GLY A 201 -15.16 10.74 15.78
C GLY A 201 -15.41 11.21 17.22
N GLY A 202 -15.94 12.43 17.38
CA GLY A 202 -16.31 12.99 18.68
C GLY A 202 -17.35 12.14 19.41
N ILE A 203 -18.35 11.60 18.70
CA ILE A 203 -19.35 10.69 19.29
C ILE A 203 -18.67 9.46 19.91
N LEU A 204 -17.75 8.82 19.18
CA LEU A 204 -17.01 7.67 19.71
C LEU A 204 -16.19 8.06 20.95
N ALA A 205 -15.49 9.19 20.88
CA ALA A 205 -14.62 9.62 21.96
C ALA A 205 -15.40 10.02 23.23
N ILE A 206 -16.55 10.67 23.09
CA ILE A 206 -17.42 11.05 24.21
C ILE A 206 -18.00 9.78 24.88
N ASN A 207 -18.43 8.80 24.07
CA ASN A 207 -18.96 7.53 24.59
C ASN A 207 -17.93 6.72 25.41
N ALA A 208 -16.63 6.96 25.19
CA ALA A 208 -15.55 6.32 25.94
C ALA A 208 -15.23 7.03 27.27
N LEU A 209 -15.86 8.18 27.56
CA LEU A 209 -15.67 8.95 28.79
C LEU A 209 -16.80 8.69 29.81
N PRO A 210 -16.60 9.06 31.10
CA PRO A 210 -17.67 9.02 32.08
C PRO A 210 -18.88 9.87 31.67
N PRO A 211 -20.09 9.58 32.16
CA PRO A 211 -21.28 10.36 31.85
C PRO A 211 -21.10 11.86 32.12
N GLY A 212 -21.56 12.68 31.17
CA GLY A 212 -21.51 14.14 31.24
C GLY A 212 -21.66 14.77 29.86
N GLU A 213 -21.72 16.10 29.84
CA GLU A 213 -21.66 16.87 28.60
C GLU A 213 -20.22 17.26 28.30
N TYR A 214 -19.81 17.12 27.04
CA TYR A 214 -18.44 17.37 26.60
C TYR A 214 -18.46 18.18 25.32
N ASP A 215 -17.58 19.18 25.26
CA ASP A 215 -17.20 19.85 24.03
C ASP A 215 -15.97 19.14 23.44
N THR A 216 -15.97 18.98 22.11
CA THR A 216 -14.84 18.41 21.38
C THR A 216 -14.17 19.51 20.57
N TYR A 217 -13.00 19.96 21.01
CA TYR A 217 -12.24 21.00 20.33
C TYR A 217 -11.24 20.39 19.35
N PHE A 218 -11.28 20.84 18.11
CA PHE A 218 -10.36 20.40 17.08
C PHE A 218 -8.98 21.01 17.31
N VAL A 219 -7.95 20.17 17.47
CA VAL A 219 -6.58 20.61 17.84
C VAL A 219 -5.64 20.58 16.64
N LYS A 220 -5.69 19.51 15.85
CA LYS A 220 -4.72 19.28 14.77
C LYS A 220 -5.35 18.49 13.63
N MET A 221 -4.94 18.82 12.42
CA MET A 221 -5.19 18.05 11.21
C MET A 221 -3.87 17.75 10.50
N ASP A 222 -3.65 16.48 10.15
CA ASP A 222 -2.51 16.06 9.34
C ASP A 222 -2.98 15.31 8.09
N ASN A 223 -2.20 15.42 7.01
CA ASN A 223 -2.37 14.65 5.77
C ASN A 223 -3.78 14.72 5.14
N ALA A 224 -4.47 15.84 5.29
CA ALA A 224 -5.77 16.05 4.66
C ALA A 224 -5.66 16.02 3.13
N ARG A 225 -6.45 15.18 2.47
CA ARG A 225 -6.49 15.04 1.01
C ARG A 225 -7.92 14.95 0.54
N PHE A 226 -8.23 15.73 -0.49
CA PHE A 226 -9.53 15.76 -1.17
C PHE A 226 -9.35 15.16 -2.57
N ARG A 227 -9.92 13.99 -2.80
CA ARG A 227 -9.73 13.18 -4.02
C ARG A 227 -10.89 13.31 -4.99
N LEU A 228 -12.11 13.51 -4.49
CA LEU A 228 -13.32 13.63 -5.29
C LEU A 228 -14.16 14.82 -4.83
N LYS A 229 -14.86 15.44 -5.78
CA LYS A 229 -15.92 16.40 -5.45
C LYS A 229 -17.09 15.65 -4.84
N VAL A 230 -17.64 16.19 -3.76
CA VAL A 230 -18.90 15.74 -3.16
C VAL A 230 -19.98 16.73 -3.58
N VAL A 231 -21.09 16.23 -4.11
CA VAL A 231 -22.15 17.05 -4.74
C VAL A 231 -23.53 16.64 -4.21
N PRO A 232 -24.57 17.46 -4.40
CA PRO A 232 -25.94 17.07 -4.06
C PRO A 232 -26.34 15.71 -4.67
N GLY A 233 -26.96 14.86 -3.87
CA GLY A 233 -27.33 13.49 -4.22
C GLY A 233 -26.34 12.43 -3.70
N ASP A 234 -25.13 12.83 -3.30
CA ASP A 234 -24.17 11.91 -2.70
C ASP A 234 -24.55 11.51 -1.27
N THR A 235 -24.17 10.29 -0.89
CA THR A 235 -24.16 9.84 0.51
C THR A 235 -22.72 9.69 0.97
N MET A 236 -22.33 10.51 1.95
CA MET A 236 -21.03 10.41 2.59
C MET A 236 -21.06 9.32 3.67
N ILE A 237 -20.21 8.32 3.51
CA ILE A 237 -19.91 7.32 4.53
C ILE A 237 -18.67 7.79 5.30
N LEU A 238 -18.88 8.20 6.55
CA LEU A 238 -17.90 8.85 7.42
C LEU A 238 -17.26 7.80 8.31
N LYS A 239 -16.09 7.27 7.94
CA LYS A 239 -15.37 6.27 8.73
C LYS A 239 -14.31 6.94 9.59
N MET A 240 -14.33 6.66 10.90
CA MET A 240 -13.35 7.15 11.85
C MET A 240 -12.79 5.99 12.69
N GLU A 241 -11.47 5.93 12.84
CA GLU A 241 -10.77 4.89 13.61
C GLU A 241 -9.73 5.48 14.55
N LEU A 242 -9.72 5.04 15.81
CA LEU A 242 -8.70 5.43 16.78
C LEU A 242 -7.31 4.98 16.32
N LYS A 243 -6.36 5.91 16.29
CA LYS A 243 -4.94 5.58 16.05
C LYS A 243 -4.20 5.19 17.32
N ALA A 244 -4.71 5.64 18.47
CA ALA A 244 -4.21 5.33 19.79
C ALA A 244 -5.35 5.41 20.82
N PRO A 245 -5.20 4.76 22.00
CA PRO A 245 -6.16 4.94 23.09
C PRO A 245 -6.27 6.39 23.52
N ILE A 246 -7.49 6.83 23.86
CA ILE A 246 -7.76 8.19 24.36
C ILE A 246 -7.01 8.39 25.68
N ARG A 247 -6.26 9.49 25.79
CA ARG A 247 -5.47 9.82 26.99
C ARG A 247 -5.58 11.29 27.30
N ARG A 248 -5.87 11.63 28.57
CA ARG A 248 -5.98 13.03 29.04
C ARG A 248 -6.95 13.87 28.20
N GLY A 249 -8.06 13.26 27.76
CA GLY A 249 -9.04 13.91 26.88
C GLY A 249 -8.57 14.12 25.44
N MET A 250 -7.37 13.68 25.05
CA MET A 250 -6.89 13.77 23.67
C MET A 250 -7.28 12.51 22.90
N CYS A 251 -7.86 12.72 21.72
CA CYS A 251 -8.26 11.67 20.79
C CYS A 251 -7.61 11.93 19.42
N GLU A 252 -6.90 10.94 18.88
CA GLU A 252 -6.33 10.98 17.53
C GLU A 252 -6.95 9.86 16.68
N MET A 253 -7.50 10.22 15.53
CA MET A 253 -8.23 9.31 14.65
C MET A 253 -7.81 9.44 13.20
N GLN A 254 -7.82 8.32 12.49
CA GLN A 254 -7.81 8.29 11.03
C GLN A 254 -9.25 8.41 10.52
N GLY A 255 -9.50 9.43 9.71
CA GLY A 255 -10.79 9.69 9.09
C GLY A 255 -10.75 9.45 7.58
N THR A 256 -11.81 8.82 7.06
CA THR A 256 -12.01 8.61 5.62
C THR A 256 -13.48 8.80 5.26
N VAL A 257 -13.76 9.66 4.29
CA VAL A 257 -15.07 9.82 3.66
C VAL A 257 -15.11 9.00 2.38
N TYR A 258 -16.13 8.15 2.25
CA TYR A 258 -16.41 7.43 1.01
C TYR A 258 -17.70 7.93 0.36
N ILE A 259 -17.70 7.98 -0.98
CA ILE A 259 -18.90 8.06 -1.82
C ILE A 259 -18.99 6.73 -2.58
N GLY A 260 -19.96 5.91 -2.23
CA GLY A 260 -20.00 4.51 -2.67
C GLY A 260 -18.71 3.77 -2.25
N ASN A 261 -17.94 3.28 -3.22
CA ASN A 261 -16.69 2.57 -2.98
C ASN A 261 -15.42 3.42 -3.18
N LYS A 262 -15.55 4.74 -3.38
CA LYS A 262 -14.42 5.63 -3.67
C LYS A 262 -14.15 6.56 -2.49
N ILE A 263 -12.87 6.75 -2.18
CA ILE A 263 -12.45 7.74 -1.18
C ILE A 263 -12.64 9.15 -1.77
N ALA A 264 -13.44 9.97 -1.09
CA ALA A 264 -13.58 11.39 -1.40
C ALA A 264 -12.63 12.26 -0.58
N THR A 265 -12.50 11.97 0.72
CA THR A 265 -11.65 12.73 1.65
C THR A 265 -10.95 11.79 2.63
N GLU A 266 -9.70 12.05 2.97
CA GLU A 266 -8.95 11.34 4.03
C GLU A 266 -8.14 12.34 4.86
N ALA A 267 -8.04 12.13 6.17
CA ALA A 267 -7.24 12.97 7.06
C ALA A 267 -6.96 12.25 8.39
N THR A 268 -5.86 12.58 9.06
CA THR A 268 -5.68 12.28 10.48
C THR A 268 -6.12 13.50 11.29
N LEU A 269 -7.02 13.29 12.25
CA LEU A 269 -7.64 14.34 13.05
C LEU A 269 -7.29 14.13 14.53
N MET A 270 -6.95 15.21 15.22
CA MET A 270 -6.76 15.21 16.67
C MET A 270 -7.70 16.22 17.32
N ALA A 271 -8.39 15.79 18.37
CA ALA A 271 -9.29 16.63 19.14
C ALA A 271 -9.04 16.48 20.65
N GLN A 272 -9.45 17.50 21.39
CA GLN A 272 -9.46 17.52 22.85
C GLN A 272 -10.91 17.55 23.35
N LEU A 273 -11.26 16.59 24.19
CA LEU A 273 -12.53 16.53 24.89
C LEU A 273 -12.42 17.31 26.19
N VAL A 274 -13.31 18.28 26.37
CA VAL A 274 -13.39 19.15 27.55
C VAL A 274 -14.78 19.00 28.13
N LYS A 275 -14.86 18.64 29.42
CA LYS A 275 -16.15 18.52 30.11
C LYS A 275 -16.76 19.91 30.27
N ARG A 276 -18.06 20.05 30.01
CA ARG A 276 -18.79 21.28 30.34
C ARG A 276 -18.99 21.38 31.84
N ASP A 277 -18.82 22.59 32.35
CA ASP A 277 -19.11 22.95 33.73
C ASP A 277 -20.62 22.99 34.01
#